data_AF-A0A2V5JB63-F1
#
_entry.id   AF-A0A2V5JB63-F1
#
_cell.length_a   1.000
_cell.length_b   1.000
_cell.length_c   1.000
_cell.angle_alpha   90.00
_cell.angle_beta   90.00
_cell.angle_gamma   90.00
#
_symmetry.space_group_name_H-M   'P 1'
#
loop_
_entity.id
_entity.type
_entity.pdbx_description
1 polymer ?
#
loop_
_entity_poly.entity_id
_entity_poly.type
_entity_poly.pdbx_seq_one_letter_code
_entity_poly.pdbx_strand_id
1 'polypeptide(L)'
;MTPPPVVAATTLVCLALTPLLFASQPALTIYNQNFAVVRDTVPIDLKQGVNNVRFTETTAHLEPDSVVLRDSTGKTNLQILEQNYRNDPVSQELLLSLFEGKTIDFLVVEPNKPNTIVPGKIVRSGYARHSQEAMQRYGQRYAMAQSAMAYQSGGMSQPIIEVNGKLRFALPGQPLFPPLGDDTILKPT
;
A
#
# COMPACT_ATOMS: atom_id res chain seq x y z
N MET A 1 -65.34 -23.23 -47.97
CA MET A 1 -65.26 -22.10 -47.03
C MET A 1 -64.91 -22.68 -45.67
N THR A 2 -63.62 -22.68 -45.32
CA THR A 2 -63.04 -23.35 -44.15
C THR A 2 -62.10 -22.35 -43.46
N PRO A 3 -62.18 -22.13 -42.13
CA PRO A 3 -61.29 -21.19 -41.44
C PRO A 3 -59.92 -21.83 -41.12
N PRO A 4 -58.83 -21.04 -40.98
CA PRO A 4 -57.51 -21.56 -40.62
C PRO A 4 -57.36 -21.78 -39.09
N PRO A 5 -56.47 -22.68 -38.64
CA PRO A 5 -56.20 -22.88 -37.22
C PRO A 5 -55.21 -21.83 -36.68
N VAL A 6 -55.50 -21.32 -35.48
CA VAL A 6 -54.61 -20.44 -34.71
C VAL A 6 -53.59 -21.30 -33.99
N VAL A 7 -52.30 -21.12 -34.30
CA VAL A 7 -51.18 -21.76 -33.60
C VAL A 7 -50.76 -20.87 -32.43
N ALA A 8 -51.03 -21.31 -31.20
CA ALA A 8 -50.55 -20.66 -29.99
C ALA A 8 -49.12 -21.14 -29.69
N ALA A 9 -48.12 -20.28 -29.90
CA ALA A 9 -46.74 -20.54 -29.55
C ALA A 9 -46.53 -20.29 -28.04
N THR A 10 -46.23 -21.35 -27.29
CA THR A 10 -45.90 -21.27 -25.85
C THR A 10 -44.39 -21.08 -25.71
N THR A 11 -43.94 -19.87 -25.37
CA THR A 11 -42.53 -19.59 -25.08
C THR A 11 -42.18 -20.02 -23.66
N LEU A 12 -41.34 -21.05 -23.54
CA LEU A 12 -40.73 -21.50 -22.29
C LEU A 12 -39.57 -20.55 -21.92
N VAL A 13 -39.72 -19.78 -20.84
CA VAL A 13 -38.65 -18.92 -20.30
C VAL A 13 -37.78 -19.77 -19.37
N CYS A 14 -36.57 -20.12 -19.81
CA CYS A 14 -35.55 -20.72 -18.96
C CYS A 14 -34.97 -19.65 -18.03
N LEU A 15 -35.28 -19.73 -16.73
CA LEU A 15 -34.63 -18.94 -15.68
C LEU A 15 -33.20 -19.47 -15.49
N ALA A 16 -32.20 -18.76 -16.03
CA ALA A 16 -30.80 -19.07 -15.79
C ALA A 16 -30.45 -18.68 -14.34
N LEU A 17 -30.30 -19.67 -13.46
CA LEU A 17 -29.85 -19.48 -12.08
C LEU A 17 -28.33 -19.27 -12.09
N THR A 18 -27.88 -18.02 -12.03
CA THR A 18 -26.45 -17.67 -11.87
C THR A 18 -25.97 -18.10 -10.48
N PRO A 19 -24.93 -18.95 -10.36
CA PRO A 19 -24.38 -19.29 -9.07
C PRO A 19 -23.63 -18.09 -8.47
N LEU A 20 -24.11 -17.61 -7.32
CA LEU A 20 -23.38 -16.67 -6.47
C LEU A 20 -22.20 -17.44 -5.84
N LEU A 21 -20.98 -17.09 -6.22
CA LEU A 21 -19.78 -17.56 -5.54
C LEU A 21 -19.75 -16.91 -4.15
N PHE A 22 -20.14 -17.67 -3.11
CA PHE A 22 -19.95 -17.25 -1.73
C PHE A 22 -18.46 -17.36 -1.38
N ALA A 23 -17.80 -16.22 -1.22
CA ALA A 23 -16.52 -16.19 -0.51
C ALA A 23 -16.75 -16.67 0.93
N SER A 24 -15.96 -17.62 1.41
CA SER A 24 -16.02 -18.08 2.79
C SER A 24 -15.79 -16.89 3.73
N GLN A 25 -16.59 -16.75 4.78
CA GLN A 25 -16.34 -15.74 5.81
C GLN A 25 -14.98 -16.01 6.48
N PRO A 26 -14.19 -14.96 6.80
CA PRO A 26 -12.93 -15.12 7.51
C PRO A 26 -13.14 -15.82 8.86
N ALA A 27 -12.33 -16.83 9.14
CA ALA A 27 -12.32 -17.48 10.44
C ALA A 27 -11.31 -16.77 11.36
N LEU A 28 -11.80 -16.32 12.53
CA LEU A 28 -11.01 -15.61 13.52
C LEU A 28 -10.87 -16.45 14.79
N THR A 29 -9.63 -16.66 15.24
CA THR A 29 -9.33 -17.25 16.55
C THR A 29 -8.61 -16.22 17.40
N ILE A 30 -9.20 -15.82 18.53
CA ILE A 30 -8.65 -14.81 19.43
C ILE A 30 -7.98 -15.51 20.62
N TYR A 31 -6.74 -15.12 20.91
CA TYR A 31 -5.99 -15.56 22.07
C TYR A 31 -5.93 -14.45 23.12
N ASN A 32 -5.56 -14.81 24.34
CA ASN A 32 -5.13 -13.82 25.33
C ASN A 32 -3.82 -13.16 24.86
N GLN A 33 -3.45 -12.01 25.45
CA GLN A 33 -2.23 -11.26 25.11
C GLN A 33 -2.25 -10.52 23.76
N ASN A 34 -3.41 -10.00 23.34
CA ASN A 34 -3.58 -9.15 22.15
C ASN A 34 -3.17 -9.83 20.83
N PHE A 35 -3.33 -11.15 20.74
CA PHE A 35 -2.98 -11.93 19.55
C PHE A 35 -4.22 -12.62 18.96
N ALA A 36 -4.32 -12.67 17.64
CA ALA A 36 -5.37 -13.38 16.94
C ALA A 36 -4.84 -14.02 15.65
N VAL A 37 -5.38 -15.18 15.30
CA VAL A 37 -5.12 -15.86 14.03
C VAL A 37 -6.32 -15.67 13.13
N VAL A 38 -6.08 -15.15 11.94
CA VAL A 38 -7.09 -14.99 10.89
C VAL A 38 -6.81 -16.01 9.80
N ARG A 39 -7.85 -16.72 9.36
CA ARG A 39 -7.82 -17.53 8.13
C ARG A 39 -8.83 -16.95 7.17
N ASP A 40 -8.37 -16.55 6.00
CA ASP A 40 -9.19 -15.95 4.97
C ASP A 40 -8.99 -16.66 3.64
N THR A 41 -10.01 -16.65 2.78
CA THR A 41 -9.96 -17.20 1.42
C THR A 41 -10.05 -16.05 0.44
N VAL A 42 -8.93 -15.75 -0.22
CA VAL A 42 -8.84 -14.67 -1.18
C VAL A 42 -8.98 -15.23 -2.60
N PRO A 43 -9.88 -14.68 -3.45
CA PRO A 43 -9.98 -15.09 -4.85
C PRO A 43 -8.78 -14.53 -5.62
N ILE A 44 -7.78 -15.38 -5.89
CA ILE A 44 -6.58 -15.02 -6.65
C ILE A 44 -6.59 -15.80 -7.96
N ASP A 45 -6.54 -15.09 -9.09
CA ASP A 45 -6.37 -15.69 -10.40
C ASP A 45 -4.88 -15.84 -10.71
N LEU A 46 -4.39 -17.08 -10.76
CA LEU A 46 -2.99 -17.40 -10.97
C LEU A 46 -2.79 -17.95 -12.38
N LYS A 47 -1.84 -17.38 -13.11
CA LYS A 47 -1.39 -17.88 -14.41
C LYS A 47 -0.20 -18.82 -14.22
N GLN A 48 0.10 -19.63 -15.23
CA GLN A 48 1.32 -20.44 -15.21
C GLN A 48 2.55 -19.53 -15.17
N GLY A 49 3.48 -19.82 -14.24
CA GLY A 49 4.73 -19.07 -14.08
C GLY A 49 4.71 -18.10 -12.91
N VAL A 50 5.49 -17.01 -13.01
CA VAL A 50 5.61 -16.00 -11.96
C VAL A 50 4.41 -15.06 -11.99
N ASN A 51 3.75 -14.90 -10.85
CA ASN A 51 2.61 -13.99 -10.69
C ASN A 51 2.98 -12.90 -9.68
N ASN A 52 2.56 -11.67 -9.95
CA ASN A 52 2.58 -10.60 -8.95
C ASN A 52 1.17 -10.46 -8.39
N VAL A 53 1.01 -10.75 -7.11
CA VAL A 53 -0.28 -10.69 -6.40
C VAL A 53 -0.16 -9.67 -5.29
N ARG A 54 -1.17 -8.81 -5.19
CA ARG A 54 -1.25 -7.79 -4.15
C ARG A 54 -2.55 -7.96 -3.39
N PHE A 55 -2.44 -8.04 -2.07
CA PHE A 55 -3.57 -8.06 -1.15
C PHE A 55 -3.56 -6.79 -0.29
N THR A 56 -4.72 -6.17 -0.13
CA THR A 56 -4.89 -4.89 0.59
C THR A 56 -5.87 -5.09 1.74
N GLU A 57 -6.22 -4.03 2.49
CA GLU A 57 -7.16 -4.12 3.63
C GLU A 57 -6.69 -5.06 4.75
N THR A 58 -5.38 -5.21 4.90
CA THR A 58 -4.80 -5.98 5.99
C THR A 58 -4.50 -5.04 7.17
N THR A 59 -4.73 -5.51 8.39
CA THR A 59 -4.41 -4.75 9.61
C THR A 59 -2.96 -4.28 9.62
N ALA A 60 -2.70 -3.09 10.18
CA ALA A 60 -1.35 -2.53 10.37
C ALA A 60 -0.51 -3.32 11.41
N HIS A 61 -1.15 -4.16 12.21
CA HIS A 61 -0.51 -5.00 13.24
C HIS A 61 -0.25 -6.44 12.79
N LEU A 62 -0.27 -6.70 11.47
CA LEU A 62 0.06 -8.02 10.94
C LEU A 62 1.54 -8.33 11.21
N GLU A 63 1.83 -9.54 11.64
CA GLU A 63 3.20 -10.07 11.67
C GLU A 63 3.54 -10.64 10.28
N PRO A 64 4.40 -10.00 9.46
CA PRO A 64 4.60 -10.39 8.06
C PRO A 64 5.13 -11.82 7.91
N ASP A 65 5.99 -12.24 8.84
CA ASP A 65 6.62 -13.56 8.85
C ASP A 65 5.63 -14.69 9.20
N SER A 66 4.43 -14.34 9.68
CA SER A 66 3.36 -15.29 10.02
C SER A 66 2.41 -15.57 8.85
N VAL A 67 2.50 -14.79 7.76
CA VAL A 67 1.58 -14.91 6.62
C VAL A 67 1.97 -16.10 5.76
N VAL A 68 1.01 -16.99 5.52
CA VAL A 68 1.20 -18.19 4.69
C VAL A 68 0.07 -18.28 3.66
N LEU A 69 0.44 -18.26 2.38
CA LEU A 69 -0.49 -18.51 1.27
C LEU A 69 -0.52 -19.99 0.91
N ARG A 70 -1.71 -20.57 0.78
CA ARG A 70 -1.91 -21.97 0.35
C ARG A 70 -3.10 -22.07 -0.60
N ASP A 71 -3.03 -23.02 -1.52
CA ASP A 71 -4.19 -23.43 -2.31
C ASP A 71 -5.20 -24.14 -1.40
N SER A 72 -6.41 -23.60 -1.28
CA SER A 72 -7.50 -24.17 -0.47
C SER A 72 -7.97 -25.53 -0.99
N THR A 73 -7.75 -25.82 -2.27
CA THR A 73 -8.09 -27.12 -2.90
C THR A 73 -6.95 -28.13 -2.83
N GLY A 74 -5.74 -27.68 -2.48
CA GLY A 74 -4.55 -28.52 -2.37
C GLY A 74 -4.03 -29.10 -3.70
N LYS A 75 -4.50 -28.59 -4.85
CA LYS A 75 -4.16 -29.13 -6.18
C LYS A 75 -2.87 -28.52 -6.75
N THR A 76 -2.56 -27.30 -6.33
CA THR A 76 -1.45 -26.51 -6.87
C THR A 76 -0.41 -26.30 -5.78
N ASN A 77 0.84 -26.66 -6.08
CA ASN A 77 1.95 -26.29 -5.21
C ASN A 77 2.39 -24.85 -5.54
N LEU A 78 2.21 -23.95 -4.58
CA LEU A 78 2.59 -22.55 -4.71
C LEU A 78 3.97 -22.35 -4.07
N GLN A 79 4.87 -21.70 -4.81
CA GLN A 79 6.15 -21.24 -4.28
C GLN A 79 6.14 -19.73 -4.16
N ILE A 80 6.37 -19.22 -2.96
CA ILE A 80 6.53 -17.78 -2.71
C ILE A 80 7.99 -17.40 -2.96
N LEU A 81 8.22 -16.56 -3.96
CA LEU A 81 9.56 -16.07 -4.28
C LEU A 81 9.92 -14.83 -3.43
N GLU A 82 8.95 -13.95 -3.24
CA GLU A 82 9.11 -12.71 -2.49
C GLU A 82 7.81 -12.40 -1.75
N GLN A 83 7.94 -11.97 -0.50
CA GLN A 83 6.82 -11.53 0.33
C GLN A 83 7.20 -10.22 0.99
N ASN A 84 6.44 -9.18 0.66
CA ASN A 84 6.60 -7.86 1.24
C ASN A 84 5.29 -7.45 1.89
N TYR A 85 5.40 -6.93 3.11
CA TYR A 85 4.31 -6.26 3.78
C TYR A 85 4.60 -4.76 3.85
N ARG A 86 3.58 -3.94 3.61
CA ARG A 86 3.65 -2.49 3.69
C ARG A 86 2.48 -1.99 4.52
N ASN A 87 2.78 -1.36 5.65
CA ASN A 87 1.80 -0.72 6.53
C ASN A 87 2.14 0.74 6.86
N ASP A 88 3.22 1.28 6.29
CA ASP A 88 3.61 2.67 6.52
C ASP A 88 2.48 3.59 6.05
N PRO A 89 1.87 4.41 6.94
CA PRO A 89 0.89 5.38 6.54
C PRO A 89 1.53 6.40 5.58
N VAL A 90 0.71 7.04 4.76
CA VAL A 90 1.20 8.07 3.83
C VAL A 90 1.77 9.22 4.63
N SER A 91 3.09 9.34 4.65
CA SER A 91 3.81 10.47 5.19
C SER A 91 4.46 11.29 4.08
N GLN A 92 4.71 12.57 4.34
CA GLN A 92 5.42 13.43 3.41
C GLN A 92 6.81 12.84 3.08
N GLU A 93 7.51 12.30 4.06
CA GLU A 93 8.84 11.71 3.91
C GLU A 93 8.81 10.45 3.03
N LEU A 94 7.79 9.60 3.21
CA LEU A 94 7.58 8.44 2.35
C LEU A 94 7.31 8.89 0.91
N LEU A 95 6.44 9.89 0.71
CA LEU A 95 6.19 10.43 -0.62
C LEU A 95 7.46 11.02 -1.24
N LEU A 96 8.24 11.81 -0.50
CA LEU A 96 9.54 12.28 -0.97
C LEU A 96 10.43 11.10 -1.41
N SER A 97 10.44 9.99 -0.67
CA SER A 97 11.25 8.80 -1.01
C SER A 97 10.81 8.13 -2.32
N LEU A 98 9.50 8.08 -2.59
CA LEU A 98 8.94 7.52 -3.83
C LEU A 98 9.25 8.39 -5.06
N PHE A 99 9.52 9.69 -4.85
CA PHE A 99 9.85 10.66 -5.88
C PHE A 99 11.33 11.06 -5.88
N GLU A 100 12.21 10.33 -5.18
CA GLU A 100 13.66 10.54 -5.30
C GLU A 100 14.12 10.40 -6.76
N GLY A 101 15.03 11.29 -7.16
CA GLY A 101 15.49 11.45 -8.53
C GLY A 101 14.54 12.22 -9.45
N LYS A 102 13.30 12.48 -9.03
CA LYS A 102 12.29 13.20 -9.82
C LYS A 102 12.17 14.67 -9.37
N THR A 103 11.73 15.51 -10.30
CA THR A 103 11.38 16.91 -10.03
C THR A 103 9.89 16.99 -9.69
N ILE A 104 9.58 17.64 -8.56
CA ILE A 104 8.21 17.98 -8.16
C ILE A 104 8.10 19.50 -7.93
N ASP A 105 6.87 19.98 -7.85
CA ASP A 105 6.58 21.38 -7.56
C ASP A 105 6.54 21.64 -6.05
N PHE A 106 7.06 22.79 -5.64
CA PHE A 106 6.99 23.27 -4.26
C PHE A 106 6.24 24.60 -4.21
N LEU A 107 5.18 24.66 -3.41
CA LEU A 107 4.46 25.88 -3.12
C LEU A 107 5.20 26.69 -2.06
N VAL A 108 5.67 27.87 -2.44
CA VAL A 108 6.34 28.83 -1.55
C VAL A 108 5.35 29.95 -1.24
N VAL A 109 5.00 30.08 0.03
CA VAL A 109 4.14 31.14 0.57
C VAL A 109 5.00 32.06 1.41
N GLU A 110 5.11 33.31 0.99
CA GLU A 110 5.84 34.35 1.71
C GLU A 110 4.87 35.44 2.18
N PRO A 111 5.05 36.01 3.39
CA PRO A 111 4.21 37.11 3.86
C PRO A 111 4.23 38.28 2.86
N ASN A 112 3.05 38.81 2.53
CA ASN A 112 2.87 39.97 1.64
C ASN A 112 3.38 39.78 0.20
N LYS A 113 3.58 38.53 -0.24
CA LYS A 113 3.93 38.20 -1.64
C LYS A 113 2.92 37.22 -2.22
N PRO A 114 2.75 37.19 -3.56
CA PRO A 114 1.97 36.15 -4.20
C PRO A 114 2.63 34.79 -3.99
N ASN A 115 1.79 33.75 -3.92
CA ASN A 115 2.25 32.37 -3.90
C ASN A 115 3.05 32.07 -5.16
N THR A 116 4.16 31.35 -5.00
CA THR A 116 5.01 30.94 -6.14
C THR A 116 5.21 29.44 -6.14
N ILE A 117 5.39 28.89 -7.33
CA ILE A 117 5.75 27.48 -7.53
C ILE A 117 7.21 27.41 -7.91
N VAL A 118 7.96 26.59 -7.18
CA VAL A 118 9.38 26.35 -7.41
C VAL A 118 9.58 24.88 -7.74
N PRO A 119 10.05 24.53 -8.96
CA PRO A 119 10.40 23.15 -9.27
C PRO A 119 11.69 22.75 -8.53
N GLY A 120 11.69 21.58 -7.90
CA GLY A 120 12.84 21.05 -7.20
C GLY A 120 12.99 19.54 -7.40
N LYS A 121 14.22 19.10 -7.68
CA LYS A 121 14.54 17.67 -7.78
C LYS A 121 14.82 17.11 -6.40
N ILE A 122 14.13 16.03 -6.04
CA ILE A 122 14.40 15.35 -4.78
C ILE A 122 15.68 14.52 -4.97
N VAL A 123 16.76 14.95 -4.35
CA VAL A 123 18.04 14.23 -4.37
C VAL A 123 18.04 13.14 -3.30
N ARG A 124 17.45 13.44 -2.13
CA ARG A 124 17.26 12.49 -1.04
C ARG A 124 16.07 12.92 -0.19
N SER A 125 15.19 11.99 0.13
CA SER A 125 14.00 12.22 0.98
C SER A 125 14.35 12.35 2.45
N GLY A 126 15.41 11.67 2.87
CA GLY A 126 15.74 11.59 4.28
C GLY A 126 14.99 10.53 5.06
N TYR A 127 14.11 9.78 4.39
CA TYR A 127 13.23 8.80 4.99
C TYR A 127 14.02 7.62 5.54
N ALA A 128 14.02 7.48 6.87
CA ALA A 128 14.37 6.24 7.54
C ALA A 128 13.07 5.47 7.77
N ARG A 129 12.98 4.25 7.20
CA ARG A 129 11.84 3.36 7.48
C ARG A 129 11.66 3.28 8.99
N HIS A 130 10.42 3.50 9.41
CA HIS A 130 10.04 3.59 10.80
C HIS A 130 10.76 2.51 11.60
N SER A 131 11.57 2.93 12.57
CA SER A 131 12.29 2.05 13.47
C SER A 131 11.37 1.35 14.47
N GLN A 132 10.07 1.22 14.19
CA GLN A 132 9.10 0.56 15.06
C GLN A 132 9.39 -0.94 15.21
N GLU A 133 9.68 -1.67 14.13
CA GLU A 133 10.06 -3.09 14.22
C GLU A 133 11.39 -3.28 14.98
N ALA A 134 12.37 -2.40 14.74
CA ALA A 134 13.63 -2.42 15.46
C ALA A 134 13.47 -1.98 16.94
N MET A 135 12.57 -1.05 17.24
CA MET A 135 12.20 -0.64 18.61
C MET A 135 11.55 -1.78 19.38
N GLN A 136 10.68 -2.56 18.73
CA GLN A 136 10.05 -3.74 19.31
C GLN A 136 11.07 -4.86 19.56
N ARG A 137 12.03 -5.07 18.63
CA ARG A 137 13.02 -6.15 18.71
C ARG A 137 14.21 -5.86 19.63
N TYR A 138 14.68 -4.61 19.73
CA TYR A 138 15.88 -4.23 20.49
C TYR A 138 15.58 -3.36 21.73
N GLY A 139 14.32 -3.00 21.96
CA GLY A 139 13.84 -2.32 23.17
C GLY A 139 14.22 -0.83 23.29
N GLN A 140 13.83 -0.24 24.42
CA GLN A 140 13.96 1.21 24.70
C GLN A 140 15.39 1.75 24.57
N ARG A 141 16.41 0.92 24.79
CA ARG A 141 17.83 1.34 24.69
C ARG A 141 18.27 1.55 23.23
N TYR A 142 17.76 0.74 22.29
CA TYR A 142 17.96 0.96 20.86
C TYR A 142 17.18 2.17 20.37
N ALA A 143 15.94 2.35 20.84
CA ALA A 143 15.13 3.53 20.58
C ALA A 143 15.89 4.82 20.97
N MET A 144 16.49 4.85 22.17
CA MET A 144 17.29 5.96 22.65
C MET A 144 18.62 6.14 21.91
N ALA A 145 19.30 5.06 21.51
CA ALA A 145 20.54 5.15 20.76
C ALA A 145 20.31 5.63 19.32
N GLN A 146 19.23 5.18 18.68
CA GLN A 146 18.85 5.60 17.34
C GLN A 146 18.28 7.01 17.35
N SER A 147 17.49 7.38 18.37
CA SER A 147 17.06 8.77 18.55
C SER A 147 18.24 9.66 18.89
N ALA A 148 19.21 9.24 19.72
CA ALA A 148 20.43 10.01 19.97
C ALA A 148 21.30 10.19 18.71
N MET A 149 21.44 9.17 17.85
CA MET A 149 22.08 9.33 16.53
C MET A 149 21.28 10.25 15.61
N ALA A 150 19.94 10.14 15.61
CA ALA A 150 19.08 11.05 14.88
C ALA A 150 19.32 12.48 15.40
N TYR A 151 19.16 12.77 16.69
CA TYR A 151 19.36 14.08 17.30
C TYR A 151 20.79 14.64 17.15
N GLN A 152 21.84 13.81 17.20
CA GLN A 152 23.23 14.25 16.98
C GLN A 152 23.53 14.54 15.50
N SER A 153 22.74 13.97 14.58
CA SER A 153 22.78 14.21 13.13
C SER A 153 21.63 15.08 12.60
N GLY A 154 20.80 15.67 13.45
CA GLY A 154 19.67 16.53 13.05
C GLY A 154 18.36 15.81 12.66
N GLY A 155 17.98 14.78 13.42
CA GLY A 155 16.65 14.15 13.53
C GLY A 155 15.95 13.80 12.23
N MET A 156 16.01 12.54 11.78
CA MET A 156 15.66 12.14 10.41
C MET A 156 16.65 12.79 9.42
N SER A 157 17.33 12.04 8.56
CA SER A 157 18.29 12.69 7.64
C SER A 157 17.57 13.80 6.88
N GLN A 158 18.03 15.05 6.93
CA GLN A 158 17.30 16.15 6.28
C GLN A 158 17.17 15.87 4.77
N PRO A 159 16.02 16.20 4.15
CA PRO A 159 15.85 16.04 2.72
C PRO A 159 16.85 16.94 1.98
N ILE A 160 17.38 16.42 0.88
CA ILE A 160 18.21 17.19 -0.04
C ILE A 160 17.40 17.44 -1.30
N ILE A 161 17.16 18.71 -1.60
CA ILE A 161 16.44 19.16 -2.80
C ILE A 161 17.39 19.99 -3.65
N GLU A 162 17.47 19.68 -4.94
CA GLU A 162 18.17 20.52 -5.91
C GLU A 162 17.18 21.53 -6.53
N VAL A 163 17.50 22.82 -6.42
CA VAL A 163 16.72 23.91 -7.02
C VAL A 163 17.67 24.80 -7.79
N ASN A 164 17.40 25.03 -9.09
CA ASN A 164 18.23 25.85 -9.97
C ASN A 164 19.72 25.46 -9.93
N GLY A 165 20.01 24.15 -9.94
CA GLY A 165 21.38 23.61 -9.89
C GLY A 165 22.08 23.72 -8.53
N LYS A 166 21.36 24.12 -7.46
CA LYS A 166 21.92 24.23 -6.10
C LYS A 166 21.24 23.24 -5.15
N LEU A 167 22.04 22.53 -4.38
CA LEU A 167 21.56 21.62 -3.32
C LEU A 167 21.12 22.42 -2.09
N ARG A 168 19.97 22.07 -1.53
CA ARG A 168 19.41 22.59 -0.29
C ARG A 168 19.13 21.44 0.66
N PHE A 169 19.52 21.56 1.92
CA PHE A 169 19.25 20.58 2.99
C PHE A 169 17.92 20.88 3.71
N ALA A 170 16.92 21.30 2.94
CA ALA A 170 15.58 21.64 3.40
C ALA A 170 14.63 21.68 2.21
N LEU A 171 13.32 21.58 2.49
CA LEU A 171 12.30 21.78 1.47
C LEU A 171 12.20 23.27 1.10
N PRO A 172 12.12 23.63 -0.19
CA PRO A 172 11.92 25.01 -0.63
C PRO A 172 10.58 25.62 -0.17
N GLY A 173 9.57 24.77 0.04
CA GLY A 173 8.20 25.11 0.39
C GLY A 173 7.38 23.85 0.63
N GLN A 174 6.06 23.93 0.55
CA GLN A 174 5.17 22.77 0.66
C GLN A 174 5.27 21.91 -0.61
N PRO A 175 5.63 20.61 -0.52
CA PRO A 175 5.72 19.74 -1.70
C PRO A 175 4.33 19.46 -2.27
N LEU A 176 4.23 19.53 -3.60
CA LEU A 176 3.04 19.17 -4.37
C LEU A 176 3.35 17.89 -5.14
N PHE A 177 2.86 16.77 -4.64
CA PHE A 177 3.04 15.48 -5.29
C PHE A 177 2.02 15.30 -6.41
N PRO A 178 2.41 14.71 -7.56
CA PRO A 178 1.45 14.29 -8.55
C PRO A 178 0.55 13.18 -7.97
N PRO A 179 -0.60 12.90 -8.59
CA PRO A 179 -1.48 11.82 -8.16
C PRO A 179 -0.70 10.51 -8.04
N LEU A 180 -0.92 9.84 -6.91
CA LEU A 180 -0.43 8.49 -6.70
C LEU A 180 -1.07 7.58 -7.75
N GLY A 181 -0.25 6.92 -8.57
CA GLY A 181 -0.74 5.97 -9.56
C GLY A 181 -1.39 4.76 -8.90
N ASP A 182 -2.16 3.99 -9.66
CA ASP A 182 -2.90 2.81 -9.15
C ASP A 182 -1.97 1.78 -8.45
N ASP A 183 -0.67 1.79 -8.78
CA ASP A 183 0.35 0.95 -8.17
C ASP A 183 0.81 1.40 -6.78
N THR A 184 0.51 2.63 -6.37
CA THR A 184 0.74 3.13 -5.02
C THR A 184 -0.57 3.05 -4.24
N ILE A 185 -0.97 1.82 -3.86
CA ILE A 185 -2.13 1.60 -2.99
C ILE A 185 -1.75 2.04 -1.58
N LEU A 186 -1.79 3.35 -1.40
CA LEU A 186 -1.64 4.07 -0.17
C LEU A 186 -3.06 4.47 0.25
N LYS A 187 -3.77 3.54 0.90
CA LYS A 187 -5.08 3.86 1.46
C LYS A 187 -4.86 4.64 2.76
N PRO A 188 -5.54 5.78 2.97
CA PRO A 188 -5.55 6.43 4.27
C PRO A 188 -6.06 5.45 5.32
N THR A 189 -5.34 5.35 6.44
CA THR A 189 -5.79 4.61 7.65
C THR A 189 -6.90 5.36 8.36
#